data_AF-A0A1G4JMF4-F1
#
_entry.id   AF-A0A1G4JMF4-F1
#
_cell.length_a   1.000
_cell.length_b   1.000
_cell.length_c   1.000
_cell.angle_alpha   90.00
_cell.angle_beta   90.00
_cell.angle_gamma   90.00
#
_symmetry.space_group_name_H-M   'P 1'
#
loop_
_entity.id
_entity.type
_entity.pdbx_description
1 polymer ?
#
loop_
_entity_poly.entity_id
_entity_poly.type
_entity_poly.pdbx_seq_one_letter_code
_entity_poly.pdbx_strand_id
1 'polypeptide(L)'
;MKLVHFLMKLRNEQVTVELKNGTTVWGTLQTVSPQMNATLTDVKLSLPNKSGNNAAAGVFLSGGEHNTEQKTTALQYINIRGNTIRQIILPDALNLDSLLVDERHLQRMRHSGKLTDESGRKRRLDTAGGPAKRVRRAL
;
A
#
# COMPACT_ATOMS: atom_id res chain seq x y z
N MET A 1 0.31 1.13 12.33
CA MET A 1 0.24 1.14 10.85
C MET A 1 1.03 -0.06 10.33
N LYS A 2 0.47 -0.93 9.49
CA LYS A 2 1.25 -1.93 8.74
C LYS A 2 1.39 -1.43 7.30
N LEU A 3 2.61 -1.28 6.78
CA LEU A 3 2.89 -0.79 5.42
C LEU A 3 2.27 -1.65 4.32
N VAL A 4 1.93 -2.90 4.61
CA VAL A 4 1.21 -3.77 3.66
C VAL A 4 -0.13 -3.15 3.26
N HIS A 5 -0.83 -2.44 4.15
CA HIS A 5 -2.10 -1.78 3.77
C HIS A 5 -1.88 -0.62 2.80
N PHE A 6 -0.71 0.02 2.83
CA PHE A 6 -0.33 1.00 1.81
C PHE A 6 -0.11 0.30 0.47
N LEU A 7 0.65 -0.82 0.45
CA LEU A 7 0.87 -1.60 -0.77
C LEU A 7 -0.44 -2.14 -1.37
N MET A 8 -1.42 -2.49 -0.53
CA MET A 8 -2.75 -2.91 -0.97
C MET A 8 -3.53 -1.83 -1.72
N LYS A 9 -3.17 -0.55 -1.59
CA LYS A 9 -3.79 0.57 -2.31
C LYS A 9 -3.18 0.82 -3.69
N LEU A 10 -2.02 0.25 -3.99
CA LEU A 10 -1.27 0.47 -5.25
C LEU A 10 -1.82 -0.37 -6.42
N ARG A 11 -3.13 -0.58 -6.45
CA ARG A 11 -3.78 -1.35 -7.51
C ARG A 11 -3.72 -0.57 -8.83
N ASN A 12 -3.40 -1.27 -9.90
CA ASN A 12 -3.20 -0.74 -11.25
C ASN A 12 -1.99 0.19 -11.40
N GLU A 13 -1.09 0.22 -10.41
CA GLU A 13 0.18 0.95 -10.52
C GLU A 13 1.25 0.07 -11.15
N GLN A 14 2.12 0.68 -11.96
CA GLN A 14 3.29 0.01 -12.50
C GLN A 14 4.40 -0.01 -11.47
N VAL A 15 4.89 -1.19 -11.12
CA VAL A 15 5.91 -1.36 -10.10
C VAL A 15 7.01 -2.28 -10.58
N THR A 16 8.20 -2.12 -10.00
CA THR A 16 9.27 -3.11 -10.16
C THR A 16 9.52 -3.80 -8.84
N VAL A 17 9.29 -5.11 -8.80
CA VAL A 17 9.52 -5.95 -7.63
C VAL A 17 10.88 -6.60 -7.76
N GLU A 18 11.78 -6.32 -6.82
CA GLU A 18 13.04 -7.04 -6.71
C GLU A 18 12.89 -8.20 -5.74
N LEU A 19 13.23 -9.40 -6.20
CA LEU A 19 13.18 -10.61 -5.40
C LEU A 19 14.52 -10.86 -4.69
N LYS A 20 14.49 -11.64 -3.61
CA LYS A 20 15.68 -12.01 -2.82
C LYS A 20 16.73 -12.80 -3.60
N ASN A 21 16.35 -13.47 -4.69
CA ASN A 21 17.30 -14.12 -5.59
C ASN A 21 17.92 -13.14 -6.63
N GLY A 22 17.54 -11.86 -6.56
CA GLY A 22 17.97 -10.79 -7.47
C GLY A 22 17.09 -10.65 -8.72
N THR A 23 16.21 -11.62 -9.04
CA THR A 23 15.30 -11.48 -10.17
C THR A 23 14.45 -10.22 -10.00
N THR A 24 14.35 -9.43 -11.06
CA THR A 24 13.50 -8.24 -11.10
C THR A 24 12.25 -8.55 -11.90
N VAL A 25 11.10 -8.12 -11.39
CA VAL A 25 9.80 -8.32 -11.99
C VAL A 25 9.17 -6.96 -12.18
N TRP A 26 9.14 -6.50 -13.42
CA TRP A 26 8.39 -5.30 -13.79
C TRP A 26 6.98 -5.70 -14.22
N GLY A 27 5.96 -4.94 -13.83
CA GLY A 27 4.60 -5.16 -14.31
C GLY A 27 3.56 -4.30 -13.59
N THR A 28 2.29 -4.52 -13.91
CA THR A 28 1.16 -3.81 -13.31
C THR A 28 0.65 -4.57 -12.10
N LEU A 29 0.61 -3.93 -10.92
CA LEU A 29 0.17 -4.55 -9.68
C LEU A 29 -1.36 -4.69 -9.63
N GLN A 30 -1.86 -5.91 -9.49
CA GLN A 30 -3.31 -6.17 -9.40
C GLN A 30 -3.78 -6.21 -7.95
N THR A 31 -3.18 -7.08 -7.15
CA THR A 31 -3.55 -7.25 -5.73
C THR A 31 -2.33 -7.56 -4.88
N VAL A 32 -2.41 -7.18 -3.60
CA VAL A 32 -1.43 -7.52 -2.56
C VAL A 32 -2.18 -8.12 -1.38
N SER A 33 -1.72 -9.27 -0.88
CA SER A 33 -2.30 -9.89 0.33
C SER A 33 -1.70 -9.28 1.61
N PRO A 34 -2.32 -9.49 2.79
CA PRO A 34 -1.74 -9.10 4.08
C PRO A 34 -0.36 -9.73 4.37
N GLN A 35 -0.02 -10.83 3.71
CA GLN A 35 1.28 -11.51 3.78
C GLN A 35 2.25 -11.05 2.68
N MET A 36 1.91 -9.98 1.95
CA MET A 36 2.63 -9.44 0.79
C MET A 36 2.71 -10.37 -0.42
N ASN A 37 1.79 -11.33 -0.58
CA ASN A 37 1.70 -12.04 -1.86
C ASN A 37 1.20 -11.03 -2.91
N ALA A 38 1.91 -10.90 -4.01
CA ALA A 38 1.62 -9.92 -5.05
C ALA A 38 1.22 -10.62 -6.34
N THR A 39 0.13 -10.15 -6.93
CA THR A 39 -0.31 -10.57 -8.26
C THR A 39 -0.02 -9.45 -9.23
N LEU A 40 0.73 -9.72 -10.30
CA LEU A 40 1.02 -8.75 -11.34
C LEU A 40 0.57 -9.26 -12.71
N THR A 41 0.20 -8.33 -13.59
CA THR A 41 -0.11 -8.56 -15.01
C THR A 41 0.84 -7.77 -15.90
N ASP A 42 0.94 -8.16 -17.17
CA ASP A 42 1.81 -7.55 -18.18
C ASP A 42 3.26 -7.47 -17.67
N VAL A 43 3.79 -8.65 -17.38
CA VAL A 43 5.00 -8.83 -16.59
C VAL A 43 6.21 -9.02 -17.49
N LYS A 44 7.27 -8.28 -17.19
CA LYS A 44 8.62 -8.51 -17.72
C LYS A 44 9.53 -8.96 -16.59
N LEU A 45 9.98 -10.21 -16.64
CA LEU A 45 11.00 -10.77 -15.77
C LEU A 45 12.38 -10.48 -16.33
N SER A 46 13.33 -10.10 -15.48
CA SER A 46 14.74 -9.94 -15.84
C SER A 46 15.66 -10.53 -14.78
N LEU A 47 16.69 -11.25 -15.23
CA LEU A 47 17.72 -11.85 -14.39
C LEU A 47 18.85 -10.86 -14.09
N PRO A 48 19.45 -10.90 -12.89
CA PRO A 48 20.69 -10.18 -12.64
C PRO A 48 21.82 -10.72 -13.51
N ASN A 49 22.62 -9.79 -14.04
CA ASN A 49 23.81 -10.13 -14.84
C ASN A 49 24.88 -10.92 -14.06
N LYS A 50 24.83 -10.91 -12.72
CA LYS A 50 25.79 -11.59 -11.81
C LYS A 50 25.18 -12.74 -10.99
N SER A 51 23.98 -13.22 -11.30
CA SER A 51 23.35 -14.27 -10.50
C SER A 51 23.83 -15.66 -10.88
N GLY A 52 24.16 -16.49 -9.88
CA GLY A 52 24.54 -17.88 -10.08
C GLY A 52 23.44 -18.70 -10.76
N ASN A 53 23.83 -19.83 -11.37
CA ASN A 53 23.02 -20.68 -12.26
C ASN A 53 21.59 -21.01 -11.74
N ASN A 54 21.37 -20.97 -10.42
CA ASN A 54 20.08 -21.29 -9.80
C ASN A 54 18.95 -20.30 -10.15
N ALA A 55 19.25 -19.00 -10.36
CA ALA A 55 18.21 -18.03 -10.73
C ALA A 55 17.79 -18.17 -12.19
N ALA A 56 18.71 -18.56 -13.08
CA ALA A 56 18.47 -18.74 -14.50
C ALA A 56 17.40 -19.82 -14.75
N ALA A 57 17.49 -20.96 -14.06
CA ALA A 57 16.54 -22.04 -14.19
C ALA A 57 15.08 -21.60 -13.90
N GLY A 58 14.87 -20.79 -12.86
CA GLY A 58 13.53 -20.31 -12.50
C GLY A 58 12.87 -19.44 -13.57
N VAL A 59 13.65 -18.72 -14.38
CA VAL A 59 13.13 -17.87 -15.45
C VAL A 59 12.93 -18.66 -16.74
N PHE A 60 13.83 -19.58 -17.09
CA PHE A 60 13.63 -20.46 -18.26
C PHE A 60 12.43 -21.41 -18.08
N LEU A 61 12.18 -21.86 -16.86
CA LEU A 61 11.04 -22.74 -16.55
C LEU A 61 9.69 -22.00 -16.49
N SER A 62 9.68 -20.66 -16.60
CA SER A 62 8.43 -19.89 -16.58
C SER A 62 7.62 -19.98 -17.89
N GLY A 63 8.23 -20.52 -18.97
CA GLY A 63 7.54 -20.81 -20.23
C GLY A 63 7.09 -19.60 -21.05
N GLY A 64 7.57 -18.39 -20.72
CA GLY A 64 7.26 -17.17 -21.46
C GLY A 64 8.15 -16.95 -22.69
N GLU A 65 7.87 -15.90 -23.45
CA GLU A 65 8.72 -15.50 -24.58
C GLU A 65 10.09 -15.05 -24.08
N HIS A 66 11.14 -15.72 -24.53
CA HIS A 66 12.50 -15.50 -24.06
C HIS A 66 13.28 -14.62 -25.04
N ASN A 67 13.84 -13.53 -24.52
CA ASN A 67 14.86 -12.77 -25.22
C ASN A 67 16.24 -13.15 -24.67
N THR A 68 17.00 -13.92 -25.45
CA THR A 68 18.31 -14.51 -25.07
C THR A 68 19.39 -13.45 -24.84
N GLU A 69 19.33 -12.32 -25.55
CA GLU A 69 20.33 -11.25 -25.44
C GLU A 69 20.22 -10.49 -24.11
N GLN A 70 18.99 -10.26 -23.63
CA GLN A 70 18.73 -9.50 -22.40
C GLN A 70 18.38 -10.38 -21.18
N LYS A 71 18.35 -11.71 -21.33
CA LYS A 71 17.88 -12.67 -20.31
C LYS A 71 16.57 -12.18 -19.67
N THR A 72 15.61 -11.82 -20.53
CA THR A 72 14.28 -11.37 -20.10
C THR A 72 13.21 -12.33 -20.58
N THR A 73 12.14 -12.45 -19.80
CA THR A 73 10.98 -13.26 -20.14
C THR A 73 9.72 -12.43 -19.96
N ALA A 74 8.88 -12.38 -21.00
CA ALA A 74 7.57 -11.74 -20.93
C ALA A 74 6.50 -12.76 -20.51
N LEU A 75 5.61 -12.37 -19.60
CA LEU A 75 4.48 -13.16 -19.12
C LEU A 75 3.25 -12.27 -19.00
N GLN A 76 2.07 -12.81 -19.32
CA GLN A 76 0.82 -12.06 -19.13
C GLN A 76 0.47 -11.88 -17.64
N TYR A 77 0.82 -12.86 -16.80
CA TYR A 77 0.40 -12.93 -15.40
C TYR A 77 1.46 -13.64 -14.54
N ILE A 78 1.67 -13.15 -13.31
CA ILE A 78 2.52 -13.82 -12.31
C ILE A 78 1.98 -13.65 -10.89
N ASN A 79 2.18 -14.67 -10.06
CA ASN A 79 1.97 -14.60 -8.62
C ASN A 79 3.29 -14.76 -7.87
N ILE A 80 3.60 -13.77 -7.03
CA ILE A 80 4.82 -13.71 -6.24
C ILE A 80 4.46 -13.93 -4.77
N ARG A 81 5.16 -14.85 -4.10
CA ARG A 81 5.01 -15.09 -2.67
C ARG A 81 5.70 -13.98 -1.87
N GLY A 82 5.03 -13.40 -0.87
CA GLY A 82 5.53 -12.20 -0.20
C GLY A 82 6.86 -12.36 0.53
N ASN A 83 7.22 -13.57 0.94
CA ASN A 83 8.50 -13.83 1.58
C ASN A 83 9.70 -13.80 0.61
N THR A 84 9.49 -13.87 -0.71
CA THR A 84 10.55 -13.79 -1.72
C THR A 84 10.84 -12.36 -2.14
N ILE A 85 9.98 -11.40 -1.80
CA ILE A 85 10.16 -9.97 -2.12
C ILE A 85 11.27 -9.38 -1.23
N ARG A 86 12.20 -8.65 -1.85
CA ARG A 86 13.23 -7.86 -1.17
C ARG A 86 12.76 -6.40 -1.05
N GLN A 87 12.37 -5.80 -2.16
CA GLN A 87 11.89 -4.42 -2.23
C GLN A 87 10.94 -4.21 -3.42
N ILE A 88 10.14 -3.16 -3.35
CA ILE A 88 9.23 -2.72 -4.42
C ILE A 88 9.60 -1.29 -4.77
N ILE A 89 9.98 -1.08 -6.02
CA ILE A 89 10.23 0.24 -6.60
C ILE A 89 8.89 0.79 -7.05
N LEU A 90 8.53 1.95 -6.50
CA LEU A 90 7.26 2.63 -6.75
C LEU A 90 7.38 3.61 -7.94
N PRO A 91 6.27 4.00 -8.57
CA PRO A 91 6.25 5.12 -9.50
C PRO A 91 6.72 6.41 -8.84
N ASP A 92 7.44 7.24 -9.60
CA ASP A 92 7.93 8.55 -9.13
C ASP A 92 6.78 9.53 -8.84
N ALA A 93 5.66 9.41 -9.56
CA ALA A 93 4.52 10.33 -9.49
C ALA A 93 3.44 9.92 -8.47
N LEU A 94 3.80 9.17 -7.42
CA LEU A 94 2.84 8.65 -6.44
C LEU A 94 2.60 9.62 -5.28
N ASN A 95 1.34 9.96 -5.01
CA ASN A 95 0.95 10.82 -3.88
C ASN A 95 1.00 10.07 -2.53
N LEU A 96 2.20 9.97 -1.96
CA LEU A 96 2.46 9.23 -0.71
C LEU A 96 1.63 9.74 0.47
N ASP A 97 1.43 11.04 0.59
CA ASP A 97 0.72 11.66 1.73
C ASP A 97 -0.72 11.16 1.85
N SER A 98 -1.41 10.98 0.73
CA SER A 98 -2.78 10.46 0.70
C SER A 98 -2.81 8.96 0.98
N LEU A 99 -1.88 8.21 0.40
CA LEU A 99 -1.88 6.76 0.45
C LEU A 99 -1.42 6.20 1.80
N LEU A 100 -0.52 6.90 2.50
CA LEU A 100 -0.01 6.49 3.81
C LEU A 100 -1.02 6.68 4.96
N VAL A 101 -2.14 7.36 4.71
CA VAL A 101 -3.22 7.50 5.71
C VAL A 101 -3.87 6.15 5.97
N ASP A 102 -3.78 5.66 7.21
CA ASP A 102 -4.52 4.47 7.65
C ASP A 102 -5.91 4.88 8.16
N GLU A 103 -6.93 4.60 7.35
CA GLU A 103 -8.33 4.88 7.68
C GLU A 103 -8.77 4.24 8.99
N ARG A 104 -8.24 3.05 9.34
CA ARG A 104 -8.60 2.37 10.58
C ARG A 104 -8.06 3.12 11.80
N HIS A 105 -6.85 3.66 11.68
CA HIS A 105 -6.29 4.49 12.73
C HIS A 105 -7.07 5.80 12.86
N LEU A 106 -7.41 6.42 11.73
CA LEU A 106 -8.22 7.64 11.71
C LEU A 106 -9.60 7.42 12.37
N GLN A 107 -10.28 6.32 12.06
CA GLN A 107 -11.58 5.97 12.66
C GLN A 107 -11.48 5.77 14.18
N ARG A 108 -10.42 5.11 14.67
CA ARG A 108 -10.18 4.95 16.12
C ARG A 108 -9.94 6.30 16.81
N MET A 109 -9.19 7.19 16.19
CA MET A 109 -8.94 8.52 16.75
C MET A 109 -10.20 9.40 16.76
N ARG A 110 -11.08 9.26 15.75
CA ARG A 110 -12.41 9.88 15.73
C ARG A 110 -13.30 9.33 16.84
N HIS A 111 -13.35 8.01 17.01
CA HIS A 111 -14.17 7.38 18.06
C HIS A 111 -13.67 7.69 19.48
N SER A 112 -12.36 7.87 19.67
CA SER A 112 -11.79 8.25 20.98
C SER A 112 -11.90 9.75 21.30
N GLY A 113 -12.52 10.55 20.43
CA GLY A 113 -12.70 11.99 20.63
C GLY A 113 -11.41 12.81 20.53
N LYS A 114 -10.28 12.18 20.16
CA LYS A 114 -8.97 12.84 20.00
C LYS A 114 -8.85 13.65 18.70
N LEU A 115 -9.71 13.35 17.72
CA LEU A 115 -9.90 14.16 16.53
C LEU A 115 -11.20 14.94 16.68
N THR A 116 -11.12 16.16 17.20
CA THR A 116 -12.23 17.11 17.12
C THR A 116 -12.16 17.84 15.79
N ASP A 117 -13.22 17.76 15.00
CA ASP A 117 -13.37 18.61 13.83
C ASP A 117 -13.43 20.08 14.29
N GLU A 118 -12.34 20.82 14.08
CA GLU A 118 -12.21 22.24 14.44
C GLU A 118 -13.35 23.09 13.85
N SER A 119 -13.97 22.64 12.75
CA SER A 119 -15.12 23.30 12.13
C SER A 119 -16.39 23.27 13.02
N GLY A 120 -16.48 22.36 13.99
CA GLY A 120 -17.61 22.25 14.92
C GLY A 120 -17.47 23.09 16.19
N ARG A 121 -16.25 23.48 16.58
CA ARG A 121 -15.99 24.17 17.87
C ARG A 121 -16.46 25.62 17.88
N LYS A 122 -16.43 26.31 16.73
CA LYS A 122 -16.87 27.71 16.62
C LYS A 122 -18.39 27.90 16.75
N ARG A 123 -19.21 26.84 16.73
CA ARG A 123 -20.68 26.94 16.86
C ARG A 123 -21.20 26.81 18.29
N ARG A 124 -20.33 26.66 19.30
CA ARG A 124 -20.76 26.46 20.70
C ARG A 124 -20.16 27.43 21.71
N LEU A 125 -19.64 28.60 21.30
CA LEU A 125 -19.08 29.58 22.24
C LEU A 125 -19.93 30.84 22.47
N ASP A 126 -21.01 31.08 21.70
CA ASP A 126 -21.78 32.33 21.82
C ASP A 126 -23.28 32.11 22.11
N THR A 127 -23.61 31.46 23.22
CA THR A 127 -24.98 31.54 23.79
C THR A 127 -24.92 31.57 25.32
N ALA A 128 -24.59 32.76 25.81
CA ALA A 128 -25.28 33.50 26.87
C ALA A 128 -26.04 32.73 27.97
N GLY A 129 -25.70 33.08 29.22
CA GLY A 129 -26.71 33.33 30.26
C GLY A 129 -27.00 32.17 31.20
N GLY A 130 -26.37 32.17 32.37
CA GLY A 130 -26.66 31.22 33.44
C GLY A 130 -28.12 31.30 33.93
N PRO A 131 -28.69 30.20 34.45
CA PRO A 131 -30.03 30.23 35.00
C PRO A 131 -29.99 30.88 36.40
N ALA A 132 -30.61 32.05 36.53
CA ALA A 132 -30.87 32.67 37.83
C ALA A 132 -31.66 31.70 38.72
N LYS A 133 -31.11 31.38 39.90
CA LYS A 133 -31.76 30.61 40.95
C LYS A 133 -33.09 31.28 41.33
N ARG A 134 -34.24 30.70 40.93
CA ARG A 134 -35.56 31.08 41.47
C ARG A 134 -35.67 30.60 42.91
N VAL A 135 -35.63 31.53 43.86
CA VAL A 135 -35.96 31.29 45.27
C VAL A 135 -37.47 31.04 45.37
N ARG A 136 -37.87 29.85 45.81
CA ARG A 136 -39.26 29.55 46.20
C ARG A 136 -39.49 30.13 47.60
N ARG A 137 -40.33 31.16 47.72
CA ARG A 137 -40.88 31.59 49.02
C ARG A 137 -41.95 30.59 49.43
N ALA A 138 -41.84 30.10 50.66
CA ALA A 138 -42.86 29.33 51.34
C ALA A 138 -43.99 30.25 51.83
N LEU A 139 -45.21 29.75 51.78
CA LEU A 139 -46.38 30.18 52.53
C LEU A 139 -46.97 28.92 53.18
#